data_AF-A0A517MIX0-F1
#
_entry.id   AF-A0A517MIX0-F1
#
_cell.length_a   1.000
_cell.length_b   1.000
_cell.length_c   1.000
_cell.angle_alpha   90.00
_cell.angle_beta   90.00
_cell.angle_gamma   90.00
#
_symmetry.space_group_name_H-M   'P 1'
#
loop_
_entity.id
_entity.type
_entity.pdbx_description
1 polymer ?
#
loop_
_entity_poly.entity_id
_entity_poly.type
_entity_poly.pdbx_seq_one_letter_code
_entity_poly.pdbx_strand_id
1 'polypeptide(L)'
;MLRAAREQSSSFGIPEKLNEGLQALQEAFRYAHDVGSEPWEFAVSMLRLEQLGFNPSDIRWLTLRGLAEHAREVTVQGDDGRQFRATGNLTFCERTCVVLTDFVASLVGRQTIASFMRYHHTGCKRTTGGDQ
;
A
#
# COMPACT_ATOMS: atom_id res chain seq x y z
N MET A 1 -24.81 12.60 20.02
CA MET A 1 -23.71 13.22 19.25
C MET A 1 -23.17 12.18 18.27
N LEU A 2 -23.80 12.04 17.10
CA LEU A 2 -23.38 11.10 16.07
C LEU A 2 -22.52 11.83 15.03
N ARG A 3 -21.37 11.25 14.65
CA ARG A 3 -20.52 11.81 13.60
C ARG A 3 -21.28 11.73 12.27
N ALA A 4 -21.63 12.88 11.71
CA ALA A 4 -22.30 12.95 10.41
C ALA A 4 -21.44 12.29 9.32
N ALA A 5 -22.11 11.62 8.37
CA ALA A 5 -21.48 10.96 7.24
C ALA A 5 -20.56 11.91 6.49
N ARG A 6 -19.28 11.53 6.35
CA ARG A 6 -18.30 12.30 5.60
C ARG A 6 -18.21 11.80 4.17
N GLU A 7 -19.36 11.81 3.50
CA GLU A 7 -19.47 11.64 2.06
C GLU A 7 -18.85 12.87 1.38
N GLN A 8 -17.55 12.82 1.15
CA GLN A 8 -16.81 13.85 0.42
C GLN A 8 -16.44 13.33 -0.95
N SER A 9 -17.49 13.18 -1.77
CA SER A 9 -17.43 13.06 -3.23
C SER A 9 -16.96 14.38 -3.86
N SER A 10 -15.77 14.85 -3.51
CA SER A 10 -15.06 15.81 -4.38
C SER A 10 -14.50 15.03 -5.56
N SER A 11 -14.44 15.64 -6.74
CA SER A 11 -13.56 15.11 -7.79
C SER A 11 -12.14 15.07 -7.23
N PHE A 12 -11.55 13.89 -7.08
CA PHE A 12 -10.19 13.73 -6.53
C PHE A 12 -9.19 14.15 -7.61
N GLY A 13 -8.84 15.44 -7.63
CA GLY A 13 -7.72 15.94 -8.42
C GLY A 13 -6.40 15.36 -7.89
N ILE A 14 -6.01 14.20 -8.41
CA ILE A 14 -4.67 13.64 -8.22
C ILE A 14 -3.68 14.56 -8.96
N PRO A 15 -2.60 15.04 -8.31
CA PRO A 15 -1.60 15.85 -8.99
C PRO A 15 -0.96 15.07 -10.14
N GLU A 16 -0.91 15.67 -11.33
CA GLU A 16 -0.42 15.03 -12.57
C GLU A 16 0.99 14.44 -12.42
N LYS A 17 1.86 15.08 -11.63
CA LYS A 17 3.21 14.59 -11.28
C LYS A 17 3.25 13.23 -10.57
N LEU A 18 2.10 12.70 -10.10
CA LEU A 18 2.00 11.39 -9.47
C LEU A 18 1.58 10.29 -10.46
N ASN A 19 1.28 10.63 -11.71
CA ASN A 19 0.72 9.67 -12.67
C ASN A 19 1.62 8.46 -12.92
N GLU A 20 2.94 8.65 -13.09
CA GLU A 20 3.88 7.55 -13.37
C GLU A 20 4.01 6.58 -12.19
N GLY A 21 4.23 7.09 -10.97
CA GLY A 21 4.29 6.24 -9.78
C GLY A 21 2.93 5.59 -9.43
N LEU A 22 1.81 6.25 -9.73
CA LEU A 22 0.48 5.62 -9.63
C LEU A 22 0.26 4.54 -10.68
N GLN A 23 0.78 4.68 -11.90
CA GLN A 23 0.73 3.62 -12.91
C GLN A 23 1.53 2.40 -12.45
N ALA A 24 2.74 2.60 -11.90
CA ALA A 24 3.55 1.53 -11.34
C ALA A 24 2.86 0.83 -10.15
N LEU A 25 2.21 1.58 -9.25
CA LEU A 25 1.44 1.02 -8.13
C LEU A 25 0.20 0.24 -8.58
N GLN A 26 -0.49 0.71 -9.63
CA GLN A 26 -1.61 -0.04 -10.24
C GLN A 26 -1.14 -1.30 -10.98
N GLU A 27 0.03 -1.24 -11.63
CA GLU A 27 0.63 -2.37 -12.33
C GLU A 27 1.03 -3.48 -11.34
N ALA A 28 1.71 -3.11 -10.25
CA ALA A 28 1.99 -4.01 -9.13
C ALA A 28 0.72 -4.68 -8.57
N PHE A 29 -0.36 -3.90 -8.35
CA PHE A 29 -1.64 -4.44 -7.91
C PHE A 29 -2.24 -5.42 -8.93
N ARG A 30 -2.20 -5.09 -10.23
CA ARG A 30 -2.68 -5.99 -11.29
C ARG A 30 -1.90 -7.30 -11.32
N TYR A 31 -0.57 -7.26 -11.18
CA TYR A 31 0.24 -8.49 -11.16
C TYR A 31 -0.06 -9.36 -9.94
N ALA A 32 -0.20 -8.77 -8.74
CA ALA A 32 -0.62 -9.50 -7.55
C ALA A 32 -1.97 -10.21 -7.76
N HIS A 33 -2.96 -9.49 -8.30
CA HIS A 33 -4.28 -10.05 -8.61
C HIS A 33 -4.24 -11.13 -9.69
N ASP A 34 -3.48 -10.93 -10.78
CA ASP A 34 -3.39 -11.86 -11.92
C ASP A 34 -2.85 -13.23 -11.51
N VAL A 35 -1.85 -13.26 -10.61
CA VAL A 35 -1.27 -14.50 -10.08
C VAL A 35 -1.94 -15.00 -8.79
N GLY A 36 -2.94 -14.28 -8.26
CA GLY A 36 -3.65 -14.63 -7.02
C GLY A 36 -2.78 -14.56 -5.75
N SER A 37 -1.82 -13.63 -5.71
CA SER A 37 -0.89 -13.42 -4.58
C SER A 37 -1.22 -12.13 -3.81
N GLU A 38 -0.58 -11.96 -2.65
CA GLU A 38 -0.72 -10.76 -1.84
C GLU A 38 -0.22 -9.51 -2.58
N PRO A 39 -0.93 -8.35 -2.46
CA PRO A 39 -0.44 -7.08 -2.98
C PRO A 39 0.97 -6.71 -2.46
N TRP A 40 1.31 -7.18 -1.26
CA TRP A 40 2.61 -6.96 -0.63
C TRP A 40 3.77 -7.67 -1.34
N GLU A 41 3.55 -8.81 -2.00
CA GLU A 41 4.61 -9.47 -2.80
C GLU A 41 5.07 -8.59 -3.95
N PHE A 42 4.16 -7.77 -4.51
CA PHE A 42 4.46 -6.82 -5.59
C PHE A 42 4.67 -5.37 -5.09
N ALA A 43 4.75 -5.14 -3.77
CA ALA A 43 4.88 -3.80 -3.20
C ALA A 43 6.08 -3.02 -3.76
N VAL A 44 5.84 -1.79 -4.21
CA VAL A 44 6.82 -0.93 -4.88
C VAL A 44 7.67 -0.22 -3.83
N SER A 45 9.00 -0.22 -4.01
CA SER A 45 9.92 0.41 -3.06
C SER A 45 9.87 1.94 -3.12
N MET A 46 10.13 2.59 -1.99
CA MET A 46 10.21 4.05 -1.87
C MET A 46 11.19 4.65 -2.89
N LEU A 47 12.38 4.06 -3.01
CA LEU A 47 13.41 4.46 -3.97
C LEU A 47 12.89 4.44 -5.42
N ARG A 48 12.08 3.44 -5.79
CA ARG A 48 11.48 3.36 -7.13
C ARG A 48 10.40 4.43 -7.31
N LEU A 49 9.62 4.77 -6.28
CA LEU A 49 8.63 5.84 -6.37
C LEU A 49 9.29 7.22 -6.44
N GLU A 50 10.39 7.44 -5.73
CA GLU A 50 11.19 8.67 -5.81
C GLU A 50 11.79 8.88 -7.21
N GLN A 51 12.26 7.82 -7.86
CA GLN A 51 12.65 7.84 -9.28
C GLN A 51 11.49 8.18 -10.24
N LEU A 52 10.24 7.97 -9.83
CA LEU A 52 9.01 8.29 -10.57
C LEU A 52 8.35 9.60 -10.07
N GLY A 53 9.14 10.51 -9.47
CA GLY A 53 8.72 11.86 -9.12
C GLY A 53 7.97 12.02 -7.79
N PHE A 54 7.82 10.95 -7.01
CA PHE A 54 7.24 11.04 -5.68
C PHE A 54 8.24 11.57 -4.65
N ASN A 55 7.73 12.12 -3.56
CA ASN A 55 8.49 12.37 -2.34
C ASN A 55 7.75 11.82 -1.10
N PRO A 56 8.39 11.77 0.08
CA PRO A 56 7.77 11.25 1.31
C PRO A 56 6.44 11.92 1.70
N SER A 57 6.20 13.17 1.32
CA SER A 57 4.93 13.86 1.58
C SER A 57 3.81 13.41 0.65
N ASP A 58 4.12 12.96 -0.57
CA ASP A 58 3.13 12.40 -1.50
C ASP A 58 2.62 11.04 -1.00
N ILE A 59 3.54 10.17 -0.54
CA ILE A 59 3.17 8.88 0.09
C ILE A 59 2.34 9.14 1.35
N ARG A 60 2.78 10.06 2.22
CA ARG A 60 2.00 10.46 3.40
C ARG A 60 0.61 10.98 3.03
N TRP A 61 0.49 11.75 1.94
CA TRP A 61 -0.81 12.25 1.47
C TRP A 61 -1.70 11.11 0.98
N LEU A 62 -1.18 10.17 0.18
CA LEU A 62 -1.94 8.99 -0.26
C LEU A 62 -2.40 8.15 0.94
N THR A 63 -1.53 7.88 1.91
CA THR A 63 -1.86 7.10 3.10
C THR A 63 -2.90 7.80 3.99
N LEU A 64 -2.76 9.10 4.25
CA LEU A 64 -3.74 9.86 5.03
C LEU A 64 -5.09 10.04 4.30
N ARG A 65 -5.12 9.91 2.98
CA ARG A 65 -6.36 9.86 2.17
C ARG A 65 -6.97 8.46 2.08
N GLY A 66 -6.32 7.43 2.64
CA GLY A 66 -6.76 6.03 2.55
C GLY A 66 -6.59 5.42 1.16
N LEU A 67 -5.63 5.92 0.38
CA LEU A 67 -5.42 5.52 -1.01
C LEU A 67 -4.34 4.44 -1.16
N ALA A 68 -3.31 4.50 -0.33
CA ALA A 68 -2.18 3.57 -0.32
C ALA A 68 -1.75 3.22 1.12
N GLU A 69 -1.18 2.03 1.30
CA GLU A 69 -0.56 1.60 2.55
C GLU A 69 0.96 1.54 2.41
N HIS A 70 1.69 1.77 3.51
CA HIS A 70 3.14 1.67 3.54
C HIS A 70 3.63 0.82 4.71
N ALA A 71 4.69 0.05 4.47
CA ALA A 71 5.35 -0.74 5.50
C ALA A 71 6.85 -0.82 5.20
N ARG A 72 7.66 -1.11 6.22
CA ARG A 72 9.09 -1.37 6.03
C ARG A 72 9.29 -2.83 5.65
N GLU A 73 9.96 -3.08 4.54
CA GLU A 73 10.45 -4.40 4.18
C GLU A 73 11.57 -4.82 5.15
N VAL A 74 11.38 -6.00 5.72
CA VAL A 74 12.26 -6.64 6.72
C VAL A 74 12.69 -8.05 6.31
N THR A 75 12.37 -8.47 5.08
CA THR A 75 12.80 -9.73 4.45
C THR A 75 14.28 -10.01 4.69
N VAL A 76 14.60 -11.21 5.18
CA VAL A 76 15.96 -11.70 5.39
C VAL A 76 16.28 -12.90 4.49
N GLN A 77 17.57 -13.23 4.37
CA GLN A 77 18.00 -14.37 3.58
C GLN A 77 17.49 -15.68 4.20
N GLY A 78 16.66 -16.41 3.46
CA GLY A 78 16.03 -17.65 3.90
C GLY A 78 14.52 -17.52 4.19
N ASP A 79 13.96 -16.32 4.12
CA ASP A 79 12.50 -16.14 4.14
C ASP A 79 11.85 -16.68 2.85
N ASP A 80 10.70 -17.34 2.99
CA ASP A 80 9.85 -17.79 1.88
C ASP A 80 8.80 -16.69 1.59
N GLY A 81 9.18 -15.73 0.73
CA GLY A 81 8.37 -14.54 0.39
C GLY A 81 8.81 -13.26 1.10
N ARG A 82 8.12 -12.15 0.83
CA ARG A 82 8.51 -10.82 1.33
C ARG A 82 7.85 -10.51 2.68
N GLN A 83 8.65 -10.02 3.63
CA GLN A 83 8.19 -9.75 5.00
C GLN A 83 8.14 -8.25 5.27
N PHE A 84 7.02 -7.79 5.83
CA PHE A 84 6.77 -6.36 6.08
C PHE A 84 6.41 -6.08 7.54
N ARG A 85 6.99 -5.01 8.09
CA ARG A 85 6.64 -4.46 9.40
C ARG A 85 6.01 -3.08 9.21
N ALA A 86 4.78 -2.91 9.69
CA ALA A 86 4.13 -1.61 9.76
C ALA A 86 5.03 -0.61 10.51
N THR A 87 5.35 0.51 9.87
CA THR A 87 5.96 1.67 10.52
C THR A 87 4.87 2.63 10.95
N GLY A 88 5.10 3.45 11.98
CA GLY A 88 4.18 4.53 12.32
C GLY A 88 3.99 5.47 11.12
N ASN A 89 2.77 5.99 10.95
CA ASN A 89 2.21 6.67 9.75
C ASN A 89 3.02 7.86 9.16
N LEU A 90 4.17 8.19 9.73
CA LEU A 90 4.98 9.36 9.37
C LEU A 90 6.47 9.02 9.16
N THR A 91 6.91 7.79 9.47
CA THR A 91 8.33 7.39 9.40
C THR A 91 8.60 6.58 8.13
N PHE A 92 9.28 7.22 7.18
CA PHE A 92 9.78 6.60 5.96
C PHE A 92 11.29 6.35 6.08
N CYS A 93 11.70 5.13 5.76
CA CYS A 93 13.10 4.76 5.52
C CYS A 93 13.28 4.26 4.08
N GLU A 94 14.53 4.12 3.62
CA GLU A 94 14.86 3.57 2.28
C GLU A 94 14.19 2.22 1.98
N ARG A 95 14.02 1.37 3.01
CA ARG A 95 13.32 0.07 2.92
C ARG A 95 11.79 0.17 3.04
N THR A 96 11.19 1.35 2.87
CA THR A 96 9.72 1.44 2.83
C THR A 96 9.22 0.93 1.49
N CYS A 97 8.16 0.14 1.50
CA CYS A 97 7.42 -0.26 0.31
C CYS A 97 5.96 0.15 0.45
N VAL A 98 5.29 0.31 -0.68
CA VAL A 98 3.96 0.90 -0.79
C VAL A 98 3.10 0.02 -1.69
N VAL A 99 1.84 -0.16 -1.29
CA VAL A 99 0.79 -0.85 -2.05
C VAL A 99 -0.44 0.06 -2.18
N LEU A 100 -1.27 -0.16 -3.19
CA LEU A 100 -2.61 0.46 -3.23
C LEU A 100 -3.54 -0.27 -2.26
N THR A 101 -4.50 0.48 -1.72
CA THR A 101 -5.66 -0.12 -1.06
C THR A 101 -6.62 -0.71 -2.10
N ASP A 102 -7.33 -1.80 -1.75
CA ASP A 102 -8.36 -2.42 -2.60
C ASP A 102 -9.42 -1.41 -3.08
N PHE A 103 -9.75 -0.44 -2.20
CA PHE A 103 -10.68 0.63 -2.51
C PHE A 103 -10.24 1.45 -3.73
N VAL A 104 -8.96 1.85 -3.80
CA VAL A 104 -8.44 2.62 -4.93
C VAL A 104 -8.22 1.78 -6.16
N ALA A 105 -7.77 0.53 -6.00
CA ALA A 105 -7.66 -0.39 -7.12
C ALA A 105 -9.01 -0.55 -7.85
N SER A 106 -10.11 -0.68 -7.12
CA SER A 106 -11.46 -0.74 -7.69
C SER A 106 -11.96 0.57 -8.32
N LEU A 107 -11.45 1.73 -7.85
CA LEU A 107 -11.85 3.05 -8.36
C LEU A 107 -11.12 3.44 -9.65
N VAL A 108 -9.85 3.05 -9.78
CA VAL A 108 -9.02 3.34 -10.97
C VAL A 108 -9.21 2.26 -12.05
N GLY A 109 -9.52 1.03 -11.65
CA GLY A 109 -9.89 -0.05 -12.56
C GLY A 109 -11.37 -0.04 -12.92
N ARG A 110 -11.75 0.54 -14.07
CA ARG A 110 -12.94 0.06 -14.81
C ARG A 110 -12.64 -1.31 -15.43
N GLN A 111 -12.52 -2.33 -14.60
CA GLN A 111 -12.86 -3.70 -14.99
C GLN A 111 -13.19 -4.53 -13.75
N THR A 112 -14.43 -4.98 -13.69
CA THR A 112 -14.95 -5.86 -12.64
C THR A 112 -14.34 -7.25 -12.73
N ILE A 113 -13.84 -7.79 -11.62
CA ILE A 113 -13.99 -9.21 -11.29
C ILE A 113 -14.19 -9.35 -9.78
N ALA A 114 -15.33 -9.92 -9.40
CA ALA A 114 -15.67 -10.14 -8.00
C ALA A 114 -15.13 -11.50 -7.54
N SER A 115 -14.05 -11.49 -6.76
CA SER A 115 -13.66 -12.63 -5.91
C SER A 115 -13.36 -12.14 -4.50
N PHE A 116 -14.43 -11.93 -3.74
CA PHE A 116 -14.37 -11.58 -2.33
C PHE A 116 -14.05 -12.82 -1.49
N MET A 117 -12.78 -13.04 -1.16
CA MET A 117 -12.40 -13.95 -0.07
C MET A 117 -11.55 -13.23 0.97
N ARG A 118 -12.28 -12.66 1.94
CA ARG A 118 -11.86 -12.37 3.33
C ARG A 118 -10.38 -12.59 3.62
N TYR A 119 -9.58 -11.54 3.49
CA TYR A 119 -8.37 -11.46 4.31
C TYR A 119 -8.78 -11.29 5.77
N HIS A 120 -8.89 -12.42 6.46
CA HIS A 120 -8.94 -12.40 7.91
C HIS A 120 -7.62 -11.81 8.41
N HIS A 121 -7.73 -10.82 9.28
CA HIS A 121 -6.62 -10.25 10.03
C HIS A 121 -6.08 -11.29 11.04
N THR A 122 -5.39 -12.32 10.54
CA THR A 122 -4.80 -13.40 11.33
C THR A 122 -3.32 -13.14 11.57
N GLY A 123 -3.06 -12.27 12.54
CA GLY A 123 -1.92 -12.42 13.44
C GLY A 123 -0.54 -12.22 12.83
N CYS A 124 -0.16 -10.96 12.63
CA CYS A 124 1.22 -10.57 12.92
C CYS A 124 1.52 -10.99 14.38
N LYS A 125 2.21 -12.13 14.55
CA LYS A 125 2.45 -12.70 15.88
C LYS A 125 3.36 -11.74 16.66
N ARG A 126 2.81 -11.13 17.71
CA ARG A 126 3.60 -10.45 18.75
C ARG A 126 4.48 -11.48 19.45
N THR A 127 5.71 -11.65 18.99
CA THR A 127 6.78 -12.26 19.77
C THR A 127 7.42 -11.19 20.64
N THR A 128 6.90 -11.02 21.85
CA THR A 128 7.64 -10.37 22.94
C THR A 128 8.69 -11.34 23.46
N GLY A 129 9.84 -11.39 22.80
CA GLY A 129 11.14 -11.69 23.41
C GLY A 129 11.98 -10.42 23.28
N GLY A 130 12.61 -9.89 24.33
CA GLY A 130 13.01 -10.54 25.58
C GLY A 130 14.45 -10.99 25.46
N ASP A 131 15.36 -10.02 25.50
CA ASP A 131 16.79 -10.21 25.70
C ASP A 131 17.21 -9.43 26.96
N GLN A 132 18.26 -9.95 27.60
CA GLN A 132 18.65 -9.69 28.99
C GLN A 132 19.61 -8.50 29.15
#